data_AF-A0A1H3TY82-F1
#
_entry.id   AF-A0A1H3TY82-F1
#
_cell.length_a   1.000
_cell.length_b   1.000
_cell.length_c   1.000
_cell.angle_alpha   90.00
_cell.angle_beta   90.00
_cell.angle_gamma   90.00
#
_symmetry.space_group_name_H-M   'P 1'
#
loop_
_entity.id
_entity.type
_entity.pdbx_description
1 polymer ?
#
loop_
_entity_poly.entity_id
_entity_poly.type
_entity_poly.pdbx_seq_one_letter_code
_entity_poly.pdbx_strand_id
1 'polypeptide(L)'
;MIEDASVTLTVSRVDRPDVVVLRLAGELDLSTAPHLSERIDEVIGDGLTRLVIDLHEVTFCDSTGMSAFIRGHHLSSAAGGSLRLTGARGVVARVLKISGLDTLLSDDT
;
A
#
# COMPACT_ATOMS: atom_id res chain seq x y z
N MET A 1 5.64 32.30 6.70
CA MET A 1 5.07 31.07 7.29
C MET A 1 4.24 30.43 6.21
N ILE A 2 4.68 29.29 5.68
CA ILE A 2 3.80 28.45 4.87
C ILE A 2 3.25 27.45 5.89
N GLU A 3 1.94 27.45 6.08
CA GLU A 3 1.26 26.35 6.75
C GLU A 3 1.60 25.09 5.94
N ASP A 4 2.52 24.29 6.48
CA ASP A 4 2.75 22.91 6.07
C ASP A 4 1.43 22.19 6.31
N ALA A 5 0.55 22.20 5.31
CA ALA A 5 -0.62 21.37 5.31
C ALA A 5 -0.08 19.95 5.25
N SER A 6 0.19 19.37 6.41
CA SER A 6 0.75 18.04 6.55
C SER A 6 -0.21 17.08 5.86
N VAL A 7 0.12 16.72 4.63
CA VAL A 7 -0.55 15.67 3.91
C VAL A 7 -0.32 14.41 4.74
N THR A 8 -1.38 13.95 5.41
CA THR A 8 -1.27 12.90 6.42
C THR A 8 -1.76 11.60 5.84
N LEU A 9 -0.87 10.62 5.75
CA LEU A 9 -1.26 9.23 5.51
C LEU A 9 -1.45 8.54 6.86
N THR A 10 -2.64 8.01 7.09
CA THR A 10 -2.89 7.09 8.20
C THR A 10 -2.76 5.65 7.71
N VAL A 11 -2.00 4.83 8.43
CA VAL A 11 -1.91 3.38 8.18
C VAL A 11 -2.40 2.65 9.43
N SER A 12 -3.49 1.89 9.29
CA SER A 12 -4.00 1.04 10.36
C SER A 12 -3.90 -0.44 9.99
N ARG A 13 -3.54 -1.27 10.97
CA ARG A 13 -3.31 -2.70 10.81
C ARG A 13 -4.52 -3.49 11.34
N VAL A 14 -4.98 -4.46 10.56
CA VAL A 14 -6.01 -5.42 10.95
C VAL A 14 -5.49 -6.83 10.68
N ASP A 15 -5.26 -7.59 11.75
CA ASP A 15 -4.79 -8.97 11.65
C ASP A 15 -5.95 -9.91 11.36
N ARG A 16 -5.74 -10.81 10.39
CA ARG A 16 -6.61 -11.94 10.06
C ARG A 16 -5.78 -13.23 10.19
N PRO A 17 -6.42 -14.41 10.31
CA PRO A 17 -5.71 -15.67 10.54
C PRO A 17 -4.56 -15.94 9.56
N ASP A 18 -4.71 -15.58 8.28
CA ASP A 18 -3.75 -15.91 7.22
C ASP A 18 -3.19 -14.69 6.47
N VAL A 19 -3.58 -13.47 6.85
CA VAL A 19 -3.23 -12.24 6.12
C VAL A 19 -3.29 -11.02 7.04
N VAL A 20 -2.40 -10.06 6.81
CA VAL A 20 -2.46 -8.75 7.45
C VAL A 20 -3.07 -7.74 6.49
N VAL A 21 -4.08 -7.00 6.94
CA VAL A 21 -4.65 -5.90 6.16
C VAL A 21 -4.10 -4.58 6.66
N LEU A 22 -3.44 -3.83 5.79
CA LEU A 22 -3.06 -2.43 6.03
C LEU A 22 -4.08 -1.53 5.34
N ARG A 23 -4.85 -0.78 6.12
CA ARG A 23 -5.81 0.21 5.60
C ARG A 23 -5.15 1.58 5.56
N LEU A 24 -5.18 2.19 4.38
CA LEU A 24 -4.62 3.50 4.13
C LEU A 24 -5.74 4.54 4.01
N ALA A 25 -5.54 5.68 4.64
CA ALA A 25 -6.41 6.85 4.50
C ALA A 25 -5.57 8.11 4.29
N GLY A 26 -5.95 8.94 3.32
CA GLY A 26 -5.24 10.16 2.94
C GLY A 26 -4.53 10.04 1.58
N GLU A 27 -3.37 10.66 1.46
CA GLU A 27 -2.63 10.73 0.20
C GLU A 27 -1.33 9.95 0.30
N LEU A 28 -0.94 9.30 -0.80
CA LEU A 28 0.31 8.55 -0.90
C LEU A 28 1.23 9.22 -1.93
N ASP A 29 2.26 9.87 -1.43
CA ASP A 29 3.20 10.70 -2.18
C ASP A 29 4.64 10.54 -1.66
N LEU A 30 5.56 11.37 -2.13
CA LEU A 30 6.96 11.35 -1.69
C LEU A 30 7.14 11.51 -0.17
N SER A 31 6.27 12.28 0.50
CA SER A 31 6.38 12.55 1.94
C SER A 31 5.84 11.42 2.81
N THR A 32 4.87 10.67 2.28
CA THR A 32 4.11 9.64 3.02
C THR A 32 4.48 8.20 2.64
N ALA A 33 5.07 7.98 1.45
CA ALA A 33 5.54 6.66 1.02
C ALA A 33 6.56 5.99 1.96
N PRO A 34 7.49 6.71 2.61
CA PRO A 34 8.37 6.11 3.63
C PRO A 34 7.57 5.49 4.78
N HIS A 35 6.50 6.16 5.25
CA HIS A 35 5.68 5.65 6.34
C HIS A 35 5.00 4.32 5.99
N LEU A 36 4.44 4.20 4.78
CA LEU A 36 3.91 2.92 4.29
C LEU A 36 4.99 1.84 4.22
N SER A 37 6.19 2.19 3.73
CA SER A 37 7.30 1.24 3.59
C SER A 37 7.75 0.69 4.94
N GLU A 38 7.87 1.55 5.96
CA GLU A 38 8.18 1.15 7.33
C GLU A 38 7.14 0.14 7.87
N ARG A 39 5.84 0.40 7.65
CA ARG A 39 4.77 -0.52 8.10
C ARG A 39 4.83 -1.88 7.40
N ILE A 40 5.16 -1.90 6.11
CA ILE A 40 5.33 -3.15 5.38
C ILE A 40 6.54 -3.92 5.91
N ASP A 41 7.65 -3.22 6.17
CA ASP A 41 8.87 -3.83 6.72
C ASP A 41 8.64 -4.41 8.12
N GLU A 42 7.89 -3.70 8.99
CA GLU A 42 7.46 -4.19 10.31
C GLU A 42 6.67 -5.49 10.19
N VAL A 43 5.63 -5.51 9.35
CA VAL A 43 4.76 -6.69 9.17
C VAL A 43 5.54 -7.91 8.64
N ILE A 44 6.42 -7.70 7.66
CA ILE A 44 7.25 -8.77 7.11
C ILE A 44 8.29 -9.23 8.15
N GLY A 45 8.86 -8.32 8.93
CA GLY A 45 9.78 -8.60 10.03
C GLY A 45 9.16 -9.46 11.13
N ASP A 46 7.86 -9.30 11.37
CA ASP A 46 7.07 -10.16 12.28
C ASP A 46 6.82 -11.58 11.72
N GLY A 47 7.31 -11.89 10.51
CA GLY A 47 7.09 -13.17 9.82
C GLY A 47 5.75 -13.26 9.11
N LEU A 48 4.99 -12.17 9.02
CA LEU A 48 3.70 -12.11 8.35
C LEU A 48 3.91 -11.66 6.90
N THR A 49 3.90 -12.62 5.98
CA THR A 49 4.33 -12.38 4.59
C THR A 49 3.18 -12.18 3.62
N ARG A 50 1.94 -12.37 4.06
CA ARG A 50 0.72 -12.14 3.26
C ARG A 50 0.07 -10.84 3.69
N LEU A 51 0.06 -9.86 2.79
CA LEU A 51 -0.46 -8.51 3.01
C LEU A 51 -1.56 -8.17 2.00
N VAL A 52 -2.58 -7.48 2.49
CA VAL A 52 -3.57 -6.77 1.68
C VAL A 52 -3.51 -5.29 2.04
N ILE A 53 -3.32 -4.46 1.02
CA ILE A 53 -3.32 -3.01 1.15
C ILE A 53 -4.70 -2.50 0.70
N ASP A 54 -5.49 -2.02 1.65
CA ASP A 54 -6.82 -1.47 1.39
C ASP A 54 -6.70 0.05 1.14
N LEU A 55 -7.00 0.43 -0.10
CA LEU A 55 -6.89 1.79 -0.63
C LEU A 55 -8.23 2.53 -0.63
N HIS A 56 -9.25 2.01 0.08
CA HIS A 56 -10.59 2.59 0.04
C HIS A 56 -10.62 4.08 0.41
N GLU A 57 -9.85 4.50 1.40
CA GLU A 57 -9.81 5.88 1.89
C GLU A 57 -8.61 6.67 1.34
N VAL A 58 -7.93 6.14 0.31
CA VAL A 58 -6.83 6.83 -0.37
C VAL A 58 -7.39 7.75 -1.46
N THR A 59 -7.07 9.03 -1.37
CA THR A 59 -7.58 10.07 -2.27
C THR A 59 -6.59 10.44 -3.38
N PHE A 60 -5.30 10.18 -3.17
CA PHE A 60 -4.24 10.49 -4.12
C PHE A 60 -3.10 9.47 -4.04
N CYS A 61 -2.49 9.16 -5.19
CA CYS A 61 -1.30 8.31 -5.28
C CYS A 61 -0.44 8.76 -6.47
N ASP A 62 0.82 9.11 -6.21
CA ASP A 62 1.80 9.41 -7.26
C ASP A 62 2.67 8.19 -7.62
N SER A 63 3.72 8.40 -8.42
CA SER A 63 4.68 7.36 -8.79
C SER A 63 5.52 6.84 -7.63
N THR A 64 5.73 7.65 -6.60
CA THR A 64 6.47 7.25 -5.39
C THR A 64 5.62 6.29 -4.57
N GLY A 65 4.33 6.59 -4.40
CA GLY A 65 3.36 5.69 -3.80
C GLY A 65 3.25 4.35 -4.52
N MET A 66 3.18 4.38 -5.86
CA MET A 66 3.19 3.16 -6.68
C MET A 66 4.47 2.34 -6.48
N SER A 67 5.63 3.01 -6.38
CA SER A 67 6.92 2.34 -6.14
C SER A 67 6.98 1.68 -4.76
N ALA A 68 6.32 2.24 -3.74
CA ALA A 68 6.19 1.62 -2.43
C ALA A 68 5.40 0.30 -2.48
N PHE A 69 4.32 0.23 -3.26
CA PHE A 69 3.57 -1.02 -3.48
C PHE A 69 4.43 -2.09 -4.16
N ILE A 70 5.17 -1.72 -5.20
CA ILE A 70 6.06 -2.64 -5.93
C ILE A 70 7.16 -3.17 -5.00
N ARG A 71 7.79 -2.30 -4.20
CA ARG A 71 8.79 -2.70 -3.20
C ARG A 71 8.20 -3.70 -2.21
N GLY A 72 7.02 -3.42 -1.65
CA GLY A 72 6.36 -4.32 -0.70
C GLY A 72 5.98 -5.66 -1.33
N HIS A 73 5.58 -5.68 -2.60
CA HIS A 73 5.35 -6.90 -3.35
C HIS A 73 6.63 -7.74 -3.49
N HIS A 74 7.75 -7.12 -3.84
CA HIS A 74 9.03 -7.84 -3.92
C HIS A 74 9.48 -8.40 -2.57
N LEU A 75 9.33 -7.62 -1.48
CA LEU A 75 9.71 -8.06 -0.14
C LEU A 75 8.85 -9.23 0.36
N SER A 76 7.53 -9.11 0.22
CA SER A 76 6.60 -10.19 0.62
C SER A 76 6.82 -11.45 -0.21
N SER A 77 7.02 -11.32 -1.53
CA SER A 77 7.32 -12.44 -2.43
C SER A 77 8.65 -13.12 -2.08
N ALA A 78 9.71 -12.34 -1.80
CA ALA A 78 11.00 -12.88 -1.36
C ALA A 78 10.90 -13.64 -0.03
N ALA A 79 9.96 -13.27 0.83
CA ALA A 79 9.66 -13.95 2.09
C ALA A 79 8.65 -15.13 1.92
N GLY A 80 8.28 -15.50 0.69
CA GLY A 80 7.36 -16.61 0.40
C GLY A 80 5.87 -16.28 0.59
N GLY A 81 5.52 -15.00 0.62
CA GLY A 81 4.15 -14.51 0.71
C GLY A 81 3.72 -13.68 -0.49
N SER A 82 2.84 -12.71 -0.26
CA SER A 82 2.23 -11.90 -1.31
C SER A 82 1.78 -10.55 -0.78
N LEU A 83 1.79 -9.52 -1.63
CA LEU A 83 1.12 -8.24 -1.38
C LEU A 83 0.07 -8.01 -2.47
N ARG A 84 -1.15 -7.67 -2.04
CA ARG A 84 -2.29 -7.39 -2.93
C ARG A 84 -2.88 -6.02 -2.66
N LEU A 85 -3.44 -5.38 -3.68
CA LEU A 85 -4.14 -4.09 -3.56
C LEU A 85 -5.67 -4.31 -3.66
N THR A 86 -6.43 -3.66 -2.76
CA THR A 86 -7.90 -3.67 -2.81
C THR A 86 -8.47 -2.29 -2.54
N GLY A 87 -9.78 -2.13 -2.74
CA GLY A 87 -10.51 -0.93 -2.31
C GLY A 87 -10.26 0.33 -3.13
N ALA A 88 -9.31 0.34 -4.08
CA ALA A 88 -8.98 1.52 -4.88
C ALA A 88 -10.20 2.07 -5.64
N ARG A 89 -10.39 3.39 -5.61
CA ARG A 89 -11.50 4.10 -6.26
C ARG A 89 -11.02 5.33 -7.02
N GLY A 90 -11.88 5.88 -7.86
CA GLY A 90 -11.66 7.19 -8.51
C GLY A 90 -10.32 7.30 -9.24
N VAL A 91 -9.58 8.38 -8.95
CA VAL A 91 -8.29 8.67 -9.58
C VAL A 91 -7.24 7.60 -9.29
N VAL A 92 -7.19 7.07 -8.06
CA VAL A 92 -6.24 6.03 -7.66
C VAL A 92 -6.45 4.76 -8.47
N ALA A 93 -7.71 4.30 -8.58
CA ALA A 93 -8.04 3.14 -9.41
C ALA A 93 -7.66 3.33 -10.88
N ARG A 94 -7.85 4.54 -11.42
CA ARG A 94 -7.47 4.86 -12.81
C ARG A 94 -5.96 4.82 -13.00
N VAL A 95 -5.19 5.37 -12.06
CA VAL A 95 -3.72 5.37 -12.13
C VAL A 95 -3.17 3.94 -12.04
N LEU A 96 -3.69 3.11 -11.13
CA LEU A 96 -3.30 1.69 -11.03
C LEU A 96 -3.58 0.90 -12.31
N LYS A 97 -4.71 1.17 -12.97
CA LYS A 97 -5.05 0.58 -14.27
C LYS A 97 -4.10 1.00 -15.37
N ILE A 98 -3.76 2.29 -15.43
CA ILE A 98 -2.84 2.82 -16.46
C ILE A 98 -1.43 2.24 -16.26
N SER A 99 -0.99 2.07 -15.02
CA SER A 99 0.31 1.48 -14.70
C SER A 99 0.35 -0.05 -14.76
N GLY A 100 -0.81 -0.72 -14.89
CA GLY A 100 -0.94 -2.17 -14.86
C GLY A 100 -0.77 -2.80 -13.46
N LEU A 101 -0.66 -1.98 -12.42
CA LEU A 101 -0.52 -2.45 -11.04
C LEU A 101 -1.78 -3.08 -10.49
N ASP A 102 -2.95 -2.73 -11.03
CA ASP A 102 -4.21 -3.37 -10.69
C ASP A 102 -4.21 -4.86 -11.06
N THR A 103 -3.51 -5.24 -12.12
CA THR A 103 -3.38 -6.62 -12.59
C THR A 103 -2.18 -7.33 -11.95
N LEU A 104 -1.07 -6.63 -11.76
CA LEU A 104 0.12 -7.21 -11.12
C LEU A 104 -0.14 -7.57 -9.65
N LEU A 105 -0.96 -6.76 -8.96
CA LEU A 105 -1.20 -6.86 -7.53
C LEU A 105 -2.66 -7.20 -7.21
N SER A 106 -3.40 -7.77 -8.17
CA SER A 106 -4.73 -8.36 -7.93
C SER A 106 -4.63 -9.69 -7.19
N ASP A 107 -5.78 -10.16 -6.67
CA ASP A 107 -5.91 -11.54 -6.21
C ASP A 107 -5.47 -12.52 -7.30
N ASP A 108 -4.40 -13.28 -7.05
CA ASP A 108 -4.15 -14.52 -7.81
C ASP A 108 -5.36 -15.44 -7.59
N THR A 109 -5.95 -15.85 -8.72
CA THR A 109 -6.91 -16.94 -8.85
C THR A 109 -6.38 -18.23 -8.23
#